data_AF-A0A2P4Y532-F1
#
_entry.id   AF-A0A2P4Y532-F1
#
_cell.length_a   1.000
_cell.length_b   1.000
_cell.length_c   1.000
_cell.angle_alpha   90.00
_cell.angle_beta   90.00
_cell.angle_gamma   90.00
#
_symmetry.space_group_name_H-M   'P 1'
#
loop_
_entity.id
_entity.type
_entity.pdbx_description
1 polymer ?
#
loop_
_entity_poly.entity_id
_entity_poly.type
_entity_poly.pdbx_seq_one_letter_code
_entity_poly.pdbx_strand_id
1 'polypeptide(L)'
;MLKLNQLKLTENTGATLGKNPGLLEWLKYTVAYRTRMGNDMWYSNEKIYFKLLKLAPEIELAKFFQVLQKNPELKAVGHDLQLTQYNLWNMAGMVPSDLAKNLRMTKSMSDTNSIYFGYTEYWLSLFKYK
;
A
#
# COMPACT_ATOMS: atom_id res chain seq x y z
N MET A 1 -4.36 22.68 -5.57
CA MET A 1 -4.01 21.31 -6.02
C MET A 1 -2.55 21.06 -5.71
N LEU A 2 -2.24 20.19 -4.74
CA LEU A 2 -0.88 19.88 -4.31
C LEU A 2 -0.11 19.17 -5.44
N LYS A 3 1.13 19.61 -5.69
CA LYS A 3 2.03 19.21 -6.78
C LYS A 3 2.50 17.75 -6.64
N LEU A 4 1.62 16.78 -6.88
CA LEU A 4 2.01 15.37 -7.01
C LEU A 4 2.85 15.12 -8.28
N ASN A 5 2.82 16.04 -9.25
CA ASN A 5 3.49 15.94 -10.54
C ASN A 5 5.03 16.10 -10.49
N GLN A 6 5.62 16.34 -9.31
CA GLN A 6 7.07 16.53 -9.15
C GLN A 6 7.81 15.28 -8.62
N LEU A 7 7.08 14.23 -8.25
CA LEU A 7 7.68 12.94 -7.90
C LEU A 7 8.12 12.25 -9.20
N LYS A 8 9.39 12.44 -9.59
CA LYS A 8 10.01 11.68 -10.70
C LYS A 8 9.81 10.18 -10.46
N LEU A 9 9.29 9.49 -11.47
CA LEU A 9 8.66 8.16 -11.39
C LEU A 9 9.62 6.98 -11.15
N THR A 10 10.94 7.20 -11.16
CA THR A 10 11.91 6.11 -11.28
C THR A 10 12.81 5.89 -10.08
N GLU A 11 12.72 6.72 -9.03
CA GLU A 11 13.58 6.62 -7.83
C GLU A 11 12.81 6.62 -6.49
N ASN A 12 11.47 6.63 -6.54
CA ASN A 12 10.67 6.66 -5.31
C ASN A 12 10.67 5.30 -4.63
N THR A 13 11.41 5.21 -3.53
CA THR A 13 11.30 4.12 -2.56
C THR A 13 10.16 4.36 -1.59
N GLY A 14 9.65 3.29 -0.96
CA GLY A 14 8.61 3.42 0.06
C GLY A 14 9.01 4.35 1.22
N ALA A 15 10.30 4.36 1.58
CA ALA A 15 10.85 5.25 2.59
C ALA A 15 10.84 6.72 2.14
N THR A 16 11.19 7.01 0.88
CA THR A 16 11.13 8.38 0.35
C THR A 16 9.71 8.90 0.21
N LEU A 17 8.75 8.05 -0.19
CA LEU A 17 7.33 8.41 -0.20
C LEU A 17 6.83 8.74 1.21
N GLY A 18 7.25 7.96 2.21
CA GLY A 18 6.96 8.18 3.63
C GLY A 18 7.51 9.48 4.21
N LYS A 19 8.47 10.12 3.53
CA LYS A 19 9.06 11.41 3.93
C LYS A 19 8.50 12.58 3.11
N ASN A 20 7.62 12.35 2.15
CA ASN A 20 7.07 13.41 1.31
C ASN A 20 5.88 14.08 2.01
N PRO A 21 6.02 15.32 2.55
CA PRO A 21 4.96 15.95 3.34
C PRO A 21 3.71 16.24 2.49
N GLY A 22 3.87 16.60 1.21
CA GLY A 22 2.74 16.87 0.32
C GLY A 22 1.91 15.62 0.02
N LEU A 23 2.55 14.46 -0.09
CA LEU A 23 1.87 13.18 -0.27
C LEU A 23 1.13 12.76 0.99
N LEU A 24 1.77 12.87 2.17
CA LEU A 24 1.14 12.56 3.44
C LEU A 24 -0.07 13.48 3.70
N GLU A 25 0.06 14.78 3.43
CA GLU A 25 -1.02 15.74 3.58
C GLU A 25 -2.16 15.45 2.61
N TRP A 26 -1.85 15.09 1.36
CA TRP A 26 -2.86 14.66 0.40
C TRP A 26 -3.61 13.41 0.86
N LEU A 27 -2.93 12.42 1.47
CA LEU A 27 -3.58 11.24 2.03
C LEU A 27 -4.50 11.61 3.19
N LYS A 28 -4.05 12.44 4.13
CA LYS A 28 -4.88 12.93 5.25
C LYS A 28 -6.12 13.64 4.74
N TYR A 29 -5.95 14.58 3.80
CA TYR A 29 -7.05 15.33 3.20
C TYR A 29 -8.05 14.39 2.51
N THR A 30 -7.55 13.45 1.71
CA THR A 30 -8.38 12.51 0.95
C THR A 30 -9.25 11.65 1.87
N VAL A 31 -8.66 11.17 2.98
CA VAL A 31 -9.36 10.34 3.96
C VAL A 31 -10.37 11.17 4.76
N ALA A 32 -10.01 12.38 5.19
CA ALA A 32 -10.94 13.29 5.85
C ALA A 32 -12.12 13.67 4.93
N TYR A 33 -11.85 13.89 3.64
CA TYR A 33 -12.88 14.21 2.65
C TYR A 33 -13.87 13.06 2.47
N ARG A 34 -13.43 11.82 2.25
CA ARG A 34 -14.36 10.68 2.06
C ARG A 34 -15.20 10.41 3.31
N THR A 35 -14.61 10.52 4.51
CA THR A 35 -15.33 10.34 5.78
C THR A 35 -16.42 11.40 5.94
N ARG A 36 -16.13 12.66 5.60
CA ARG A 36 -17.10 13.75 5.68
C ARG A 36 -18.23 13.60 4.65
N MET A 37 -17.91 13.14 3.44
CA MET A 37 -18.88 13.05 2.35
C MET A 37 -19.74 11.78 2.42
N GLY A 38 -19.40 10.80 3.27
CA GLY A 38 -20.11 9.52 3.38
C GLY A 38 -20.11 8.71 2.09
N ASN A 39 -19.24 9.06 1.14
CA ASN A 39 -19.24 8.51 -0.21
C ASN A 39 -17.82 8.14 -0.63
N ASP A 40 -17.56 6.84 -0.64
CA ASP A 40 -16.29 6.26 -1.10
C ASP A 40 -16.16 6.25 -2.63
N MET A 41 -17.18 6.68 -3.38
CA MET A 41 -17.20 6.62 -4.84
C MET A 41 -16.01 7.34 -5.48
N TRP A 42 -15.52 8.45 -4.93
CA TRP A 42 -14.42 9.21 -5.54
C TRP A 42 -13.03 8.84 -5.02
N TYR A 43 -12.96 8.33 -3.78
CA TYR A 43 -11.71 8.07 -3.06
C TYR A 43 -11.73 6.74 -2.30
N SER A 44 -12.24 5.69 -2.96
CA SER A 44 -12.10 4.31 -2.47
C SER A 44 -10.63 3.93 -2.34
N ASN A 45 -10.35 2.94 -1.49
CA ASN A 45 -8.98 2.46 -1.30
C ASN A 45 -8.33 2.03 -2.63
N GLU A 46 -9.10 1.39 -3.52
CA GLU A 46 -8.64 1.02 -4.87
C GLU A 46 -8.25 2.24 -5.72
N LYS A 47 -9.06 3.31 -5.72
CA LYS A 47 -8.75 4.53 -6.48
C LYS A 47 -7.50 5.22 -5.96
N ILE A 48 -7.35 5.26 -4.63
CA ILE A 48 -6.13 5.78 -3.99
C ILE A 48 -4.94 4.90 -4.38
N TYR A 49 -5.06 3.58 -4.29
CA TYR A 49 -4.04 2.61 -4.65
C TYR A 49 -3.55 2.79 -6.10
N PHE A 50 -4.46 2.82 -7.07
CA PHE A 50 -4.10 3.01 -8.48
C PHE A 50 -3.47 4.38 -8.75
N LYS A 51 -3.83 5.41 -7.97
CA LYS A 51 -3.17 6.71 -8.06
C LYS A 51 -1.74 6.66 -7.51
N LEU A 52 -1.48 5.89 -6.47
CA LEU A 52 -0.14 5.67 -5.92
C LEU A 52 0.72 4.78 -6.82
N LEU A 53 0.14 3.82 -7.56
CA LEU A 53 0.86 3.03 -8.58
C LEU A 53 1.45 3.88 -9.69
N LYS A 54 0.91 5.08 -9.91
CA LYS A 54 1.51 6.07 -10.82
C LYS A 54 2.70 6.80 -10.19
N LEU A 55 3.11 6.52 -8.96
CA LEU A 55 4.22 7.22 -8.28
C LEU A 55 5.41 6.31 -8.01
N ALA A 56 5.18 5.02 -7.79
CA ALA A 56 6.22 4.04 -7.49
C ALA A 56 5.79 2.63 -7.89
N PRO A 57 6.74 1.73 -8.13
CA PRO A 57 6.46 0.31 -8.32
C PRO A 57 5.70 -0.29 -7.14
N GLU A 58 4.92 -1.32 -7.42
CA GLU A 58 4.03 -1.98 -6.45
C GLU A 58 4.74 -2.44 -5.17
N ILE A 59 5.99 -2.90 -5.30
CA ILE A 59 6.81 -3.34 -4.18
C ILE A 59 7.25 -2.19 -3.28
N GLU A 60 7.50 -1.02 -3.85
CA GLU A 60 7.83 0.19 -3.08
C GLU A 60 6.58 0.77 -2.43
N LEU A 61 5.40 0.58 -3.02
CA LEU A 61 4.13 0.90 -2.36
C LEU A 61 3.85 -0.02 -1.18
N ALA A 62 4.14 -1.31 -1.27
CA ALA A 62 4.00 -2.23 -0.14
C ALA A 62 4.84 -1.75 1.05
N LYS A 63 6.11 -1.35 0.80
CA LYS A 63 6.97 -0.75 1.83
C LYS A 63 6.41 0.59 2.34
N PHE A 64 5.89 1.44 1.45
CA PHE A 64 5.27 2.71 1.83
C PHE A 64 4.09 2.49 2.79
N PHE A 65 3.24 1.50 2.53
CA PHE A 65 2.10 1.19 3.40
C PHE A 65 2.55 0.72 4.79
N GLN A 66 3.63 -0.07 4.87
CA GLN A 66 4.26 -0.42 6.16
C GLN A 66 4.76 0.83 6.90
N VAL A 67 5.30 1.82 6.18
CA VAL A 67 5.70 3.12 6.78
C VAL A 67 4.48 3.89 7.28
N LEU A 68 3.38 3.94 6.52
CA LEU A 68 2.14 4.59 6.94
C LEU A 68 1.56 3.95 8.21
N GLN A 69 1.65 2.63 8.36
CA GLN A 69 1.19 1.91 9.54
C GLN A 69 1.94 2.29 10.83
N LYS A 70 3.15 2.84 10.71
CA LYS A 70 3.94 3.36 11.84
C LYS A 70 3.58 4.81 12.20
N ASN A 71 2.81 5.50 11.36
CA ASN A 71 2.31 6.84 11.64
C ASN A 71 0.91 6.76 12.30
N PRO A 72 0.72 7.25 13.54
CA PRO A 72 -0.57 7.14 14.24
C PRO A 72 -1.78 7.69 13.46
N GLU A 73 -1.62 8.80 12.74
CA GLU A 73 -2.70 9.45 11.99
C GLU A 73 -3.04 8.74 10.68
N LEU A 74 -2.07 8.02 10.11
CA LEU A 74 -2.22 7.33 8.82
C LEU A 74 -2.25 5.81 8.97
N LYS A 75 -2.25 5.29 10.20
CA LYS A 75 -2.14 3.86 10.48
C LYS A 75 -3.25 3.06 9.81
N ALA A 76 -4.50 3.49 9.98
CA ALA A 76 -5.66 2.85 9.37
C ALA A 76 -5.58 2.88 7.84
N VAL A 77 -5.18 4.02 7.27
CA VAL A 77 -5.01 4.20 5.82
C VAL A 77 -3.94 3.27 5.26
N GLY A 78 -2.80 3.16 5.94
CA GLY A 78 -1.72 2.26 5.58
C GLY A 78 -2.14 0.80 5.64
N HIS A 79 -2.95 0.42 6.63
CA HIS A 79 -3.51 -0.93 6.74
C HIS A 79 -4.51 -1.23 5.61
N ASP A 80 -5.46 -0.34 5.36
CA ASP A 80 -6.50 -0.52 4.36
C ASP A 80 -5.94 -0.58 2.92
N LEU A 81 -4.93 0.25 2.63
CA LEU A 81 -4.23 0.21 1.35
C LEU A 81 -3.41 -1.08 1.19
N GLN A 82 -2.81 -1.58 2.28
CA GLN A 82 -2.10 -2.86 2.26
C GLN A 82 -3.06 -4.03 1.99
N LEU A 83 -4.24 -4.05 2.63
CA LEU A 83 -5.27 -5.05 2.36
C LEU A 83 -5.82 -4.96 0.93
N THR A 84 -5.99 -3.74 0.41
CA THR A 84 -6.39 -3.53 -0.98
C THR A 84 -5.37 -4.11 -1.95
N GLN A 85 -4.08 -3.87 -1.70
CA GLN A 85 -2.99 -4.47 -2.47
C GLN A 85 -3.03 -6.01 -2.42
N TYR A 86 -3.20 -6.60 -1.23
CA TYR A 86 -3.29 -8.05 -1.09
C TYR A 86 -4.49 -8.66 -1.83
N ASN A 87 -5.65 -8.01 -1.76
CA ASN A 87 -6.82 -8.43 -2.52
C ASN A 87 -6.55 -8.41 -4.04
N LEU A 88 -5.93 -7.35 -4.54
CA LEU A 88 -5.58 -7.23 -5.96
C LEU A 88 -4.55 -8.28 -6.40
N TRP A 89 -3.54 -8.57 -5.58
CA TRP A 89 -2.59 -9.66 -5.83
C TRP A 89 -3.29 -11.02 -5.92
N ASN A 90 -4.20 -11.30 -4.99
CA ASN A 90 -4.99 -12.52 -5.01
C ASN A 90 -5.90 -12.60 -6.26
N MET A 91 -6.59 -11.52 -6.62
CA MET A 91 -7.42 -11.46 -7.84
C MET A 91 -6.59 -11.66 -9.12
N ALA A 92 -5.32 -11.26 -9.12
CA ALA A 92 -4.38 -11.50 -10.20
C ALA A 92 -3.81 -12.95 -10.20
N GLY A 93 -4.23 -13.81 -9.27
CA GLY A 93 -3.77 -15.20 -9.16
C GLY A 93 -2.41 -15.37 -8.51
N MET A 94 -1.85 -14.33 -7.88
CA MET A 94 -0.56 -14.40 -7.21
C MET A 94 -0.65 -15.29 -5.97
N VAL A 95 0.20 -16.31 -5.87
CA VAL A 95 0.33 -17.10 -4.63
C VAL A 95 1.53 -16.60 -3.80
N PRO A 96 1.62 -16.92 -2.49
CA PRO A 96 2.72 -16.45 -1.65
C PRO A 96 4.12 -16.75 -2.22
N SER A 97 4.31 -17.90 -2.87
CA SER A 97 5.59 -18.27 -3.48
C SER A 97 6.01 -17.37 -4.64
N ASP A 98 5.06 -16.77 -5.38
CA ASP A 98 5.36 -15.79 -6.43
C ASP A 98 5.81 -14.47 -5.82
N LEU A 99 5.13 -14.02 -4.75
CA LEU A 99 5.52 -12.81 -4.03
C LEU A 99 6.92 -12.93 -3.43
N ALA A 100 7.28 -14.09 -2.86
CA ALA A 100 8.61 -14.34 -2.32
C ALA A 100 9.72 -14.18 -3.38
N LYS A 101 9.48 -14.66 -4.62
CA LYS A 101 10.39 -14.48 -5.76
C LYS A 101 10.50 -13.01 -6.15
N ASN A 102 9.37 -12.29 -6.23
CA ASN A 102 9.33 -10.87 -6.61
C ASN A 102 10.04 -9.97 -5.58
N LEU A 103 9.90 -10.28 -4.30
CA LEU A 103 10.61 -9.61 -3.20
C LEU A 103 12.10 -9.93 -3.17
N ARG A 104 12.59 -10.87 -3.99
CA ARG A 104 13.94 -11.42 -3.94
C ARG A 104 14.32 -11.84 -2.51
N MET A 105 13.38 -12.46 -1.80
CA MET A 105 13.58 -12.82 -0.39
C MET A 105 14.74 -13.80 -0.26
N THR A 106 15.89 -13.30 0.14
CA THR A 106 16.94 -14.09 0.78
C THR A 106 16.61 -14.19 2.27
N LYS A 107 17.18 -15.17 2.96
CA LYS A 107 16.85 -15.58 4.35
C LYS A 107 17.01 -14.47 5.43
N SER A 108 17.29 -13.22 5.07
CA SER A 108 17.90 -12.19 5.92
C SER A 108 17.19 -10.81 5.99
N MET A 109 16.04 -10.54 5.35
CA MET A 109 15.46 -9.17 5.32
C MET A 109 14.15 -9.03 6.10
N SER A 110 14.18 -8.26 7.21
CA SER A 110 13.07 -8.06 8.17
C SER A 110 11.83 -7.37 7.61
N ASP A 111 12.00 -6.42 6.68
CA ASP A 111 10.89 -5.57 6.20
C ASP A 111 10.12 -6.23 5.05
N THR A 112 10.81 -7.01 4.22
CA THR A 112 10.16 -7.87 3.21
C THR A 112 9.44 -9.04 3.86
N ASN A 113 9.90 -9.48 5.03
CA ASN A 113 9.24 -10.52 5.81
C ASN A 113 7.84 -10.06 6.27
N SER A 114 7.65 -8.82 6.74
CA SER A 114 6.32 -8.38 7.21
C SER A 114 5.28 -8.31 6.09
N ILE A 115 5.68 -7.86 4.89
CA ILE A 115 4.81 -7.81 3.70
C ILE A 115 4.46 -9.23 3.25
N TYR A 116 5.46 -10.12 3.15
CA TYR A 116 5.25 -11.51 2.77
C TYR A 116 4.36 -12.26 3.76
N PHE A 117 4.63 -12.14 5.06
CA PHE A 117 3.83 -12.78 6.10
C PHE A 117 2.41 -12.24 6.11
N GLY A 118 2.23 -10.92 6.03
CA GLY A 118 0.91 -10.30 5.96
C GLY A 118 0.10 -10.77 4.74
N TYR A 119 0.74 -10.89 3.57
CA TYR A 119 0.06 -11.44 2.40
C TYR A 119 -0.27 -12.93 2.57
N THR A 120 0.64 -13.71 3.13
CA THR A 120 0.44 -15.14 3.38
C THR A 120 -0.73 -15.38 4.33
N GLU A 121 -0.82 -14.60 5.41
CA GLU A 121 -1.93 -14.66 6.36
C GLU A 121 -3.26 -14.27 5.71
N TYR A 122 -3.26 -13.17 4.94
CA TYR A 122 -4.43 -12.76 4.16
C TYR A 122 -4.86 -13.89 3.21
N TRP A 123 -3.94 -14.42 2.41
CA TRP A 123 -4.21 -15.48 1.44
C TRP A 123 -4.76 -16.74 2.12
N LEU A 124 -4.15 -17.20 3.22
CA LEU A 124 -4.64 -18.33 4.01
C LEU A 124 -6.04 -18.07 4.59
N SER A 125 -6.34 -16.83 5.00
CA SER A 125 -7.65 -16.49 5.57
C SER A 125 -8.80 -16.71 4.57
N LEU A 126 -8.54 -16.57 3.27
CA LEU A 126 -9.55 -16.80 2.21
C LEU A 126 -10.03 -18.26 2.12
N PHE A 127 -9.23 -19.20 2.64
CA PHE A 127 -9.56 -20.63 2.66
C PHE A 127 -10.08 -21.13 4.01
N LYS A 128 -9.88 -20.38 5.10
CA LYS A 128 -10.30 -20.80 6.44
C LYS A 128 -11.81 -20.68 6.70
N TYR A 129 -12.54 -19.97 5.83
CA TYR A 129 -13.97 -19.71 5.97
C TYR A 129 -14.81 -20.26 4.81
N LYS A 130 -14.28 -21.28 4.09
CA LYS A 130 -15.02 -22.12 3.14
C LYS A 130 -15.20 -23.50 3.73
#